data_AF-U3U7L8-F1
#
_entry.id   AF-U3U7L8-F1
#
_cell.length_a   1.000
_cell.length_b   1.000
_cell.length_c   1.000
_cell.angle_alpha   90.00
_cell.angle_beta   90.00
_cell.angle_gamma   90.00
#
_symmetry.space_group_name_H-M   'P 1'
#
loop_
_entity.id
_entity.type
_entity.pdbx_description
1 polymer ?
#
loop_
_entity_poly.entity_id
_entity_poly.type
_entity_poly.pdbx_seq_one_letter_code
_entity_poly.pdbx_strand_id
1 'polypeptide(L)' 'MLNKDDMIAVARQAWDERRAERGVRLVGLHVTLVNPQLERQLVLGL' A
#
# COMPACT_ATOMS: atom_id res chain seq x y z
N MET A 1 -0.35 -7.87 8.79
CA MET A 1 -0.31 -7.06 10.02
C MET A 1 0.25 -5.69 9.65
N LEU A 2 -0.34 -4.60 10.12
CA LEU A 2 0.22 -3.26 9.90
C LEU A 2 1.35 -3.03 10.93
N ASN A 3 2.58 -2.83 10.44
CA ASN A 3 3.75 -2.61 11.28
C ASN A 3 4.27 -1.18 11.09
N LYS A 4 4.48 -0.48 12.22
CA LYS A 4 4.94 0.91 12.22
C LYS A 4 6.39 1.04 11.74
N ASP A 5 7.26 0.15 12.18
CA ASP A 5 8.70 0.23 11.88
C ASP A 5 8.94 -0.01 10.39
N ASP A 6 8.22 -0.96 9.80
CA ASP A 6 8.24 -1.21 8.36
C ASP A 6 7.73 0.00 7.56
N MET A 7 6.65 0.64 8.02
CA MET A 7 6.11 1.85 7.39
C MET A 7 7.10 3.03 7.44
N ILE A 8 7.83 3.18 8.55
CA ILE A 8 8.87 4.21 8.68
C ILE A 8 10.04 3.91 7.73
N ALA A 9 10.45 2.64 7.61
CA ALA A 9 11.52 2.24 6.69
C ALA A 9 11.17 2.57 5.23
N VAL A 10 9.95 2.22 4.80
CA VAL A 10 9.46 2.55 3.44
C VAL A 10 9.36 4.06 3.23
N ALA A 11 8.83 4.79 4.22
CA ALA A 11 8.73 6.25 4.14
C ALA A 11 10.11 6.90 4.01
N ARG A 12 11.12 6.39 4.72
CA ARG A 12 12.50 6.88 4.64
C ARG A 12 13.10 6.64 3.26
N GLN A 13 12.95 5.44 2.71
CA GLN A 13 13.41 5.13 1.36
C GLN A 13 12.76 6.05 0.32
N ALA A 14 11.43 6.23 0.37
CA ALA A 14 10.72 7.11 -0.55
C ALA A 14 11.14 8.58 -0.41
N TRP A 15 11.44 9.03 0.81
CA TRP A 15 11.96 10.38 1.05
C TRP A 15 13.33 10.57 0.38
N ASP A 16 14.28 9.68 0.64
CA ASP A 16 15.65 9.79 0.15
C ASP A 16 15.70 9.67 -1.39
N GLU A 17 14.90 8.77 -1.98
CA GLU A 17 14.90 8.54 -3.44
C GLU A 17 14.08 9.56 -4.22
N ARG A 18 12.96 10.05 -3.68
CA ARG A 18 11.94 10.77 -4.48
C ARG A 18 11.74 12.20 -4.07
N ARG A 19 12.12 12.62 -2.86
CA ARG A 19 11.90 14.01 -2.44
C ARG A 19 12.65 14.98 -3.35
N ALA A 20 13.89 14.64 -3.71
CA ALA A 20 14.76 15.47 -4.56
C ALA A 20 14.74 16.94 -4.08
N GLU A 21 14.95 17.13 -2.78
CA GLU A 21 14.97 18.43 -2.07
C GLU A 21 13.66 19.24 -2.07
N ARG A 22 12.59 18.75 -2.71
CA ARG A 22 11.28 19.40 -2.69
C ARG A 22 10.66 19.41 -1.29
N GLY A 23 9.82 20.39 -1.01
CA GLY A 23 8.96 20.40 0.16
C GLY A 23 7.86 19.34 0.06
N VAL A 24 7.53 18.67 1.16
CA VAL A 24 6.43 17.69 1.24
C VAL A 24 5.23 18.36 1.90
N ARG A 25 4.08 18.36 1.21
CA ARG A 25 2.83 18.99 1.67
C ARG A 25 1.83 18.02 2.32
N LEU A 26 2.03 16.72 2.12
CA LEU A 26 1.15 15.66 2.62
C LEU A 26 1.95 14.35 2.73
N VAL A 27 1.68 13.59 3.79
CA VAL A 27 2.15 12.21 3.96
C VAL A 27 0.93 11.33 4.20
N GLY A 28 0.81 10.24 3.45
CA GLY A 28 -0.31 9.31 3.55
C GLY A 28 0.18 7.89 3.83
N LEU A 29 -0.44 7.24 4.82
CA LEU A 29 -0.26 5.81 5.09
C LEU A 29 -1.53 5.10 4.64
N HIS A 30 -1.38 4.02 3.89
CA HIS A 30 -2.49 3.21 3.41
C HIS A 30 -2.09 1.75 3.45
N VAL A 31 -3.10 0.89 3.55
CA VAL A 31 -2.94 -0.57 3.53
C VAL A 31 -3.94 -1.16 2.57
N THR A 32 -3.60 -2.32 2.03
CA THR A 32 -4.53 -3.15 1.28
C THR A 32 -4.94 -4.31 2.18
N LEU A 33 -6.25 -4.48 2.38
CA LEU A 33 -6.77 -5.65 3.06
C LEU A 33 -6.62 -6.88 2.15
N VAL A 34 -6.52 -8.05 2.76
CA VAL A 34 -6.53 -9.30 2.00
C VAL A 34 -7.87 -9.41 1.26
N ASN A 35 -7.81 -9.75 -0.03
CA ASN A 35 -9.01 -9.95 -0.81
C ASN A 35 -9.87 -11.06 -0.17
N PRO A 36 -11.21 -10.94 -0.21
CA PRO A 36 -12.07 -12.02 0.23
C PRO A 36 -11.80 -13.27 -0.61
N GLN A 37 -12.03 -14.44 -0.02
CA GLN A 37 -11.97 -15.69 -0.78
C GLN A 37 -13.06 -15.71 -1.85
N LEU A 38 -12.68 -16.16 -3.05
CA LEU A 38 -13.62 -16.38 -4.13
C LEU A 38 -14.27 -17.75 -3.92
N GLU A 39 -15.53 -17.74 -3.47
CA GLU A 39 -16.26 -18.98 -3.16
C GLU A 39 -17.08 -19.50 -4.34
N ARG A 40 -17.32 -18.69 -5.38
CA ARG A 40 -18.24 -19.04 -6.47
C ARG A 40 -17.61 -18.86 -7.83
N GLN A 41 -17.59 -19.94 -8.58
CA GLN A 41 -17.36 -19.94 -10.02
C GLN A 41 -18.66 -19.58 -10.75
N LEU A 42 -18.59 -18.70 -11.74
CA LEU A 42 -19.73 -18.38 -12.60
C LEU A 42 -20.08 -19.56 -13.52
N VAL A 43 -21.35 -19.73 -13.83
CA VAL A 43 -21.84 -20.75 -14.78
C VAL A 43 -21.73 -20.25 -16.22
N LEU A 44 -21.53 -21.16 -17.17
CA LEU A 44 -21.36 -20.84 -18.60
C LEU A 44 -22.65 -20.43 -19.33
N GLY A 45 -23.84 -20.59 -18.71
CA GLY A 45 -25.11 -20.08 -19.25
C GLY A 45 -25.50 -20.63 -20.63
N LEU A 46 -25.09 -21.87 -20.94
CA LEU A 46 -25.34 -22.55 -22.21
C LEU A 46 -26.75 -23.16 -22.28
#